data_AF-A0A0B8NPN8-F1
#
_entry.id   AF-A0A0B8NPN8-F1
#
_cell.length_a   1.000
_cell.length_b   1.000
_cell.length_c   1.000
_cell.angle_alpha   90.00
_cell.angle_beta   90.00
_cell.angle_gamma   90.00
#
_symmetry.space_group_name_H-M   'P 1'
#
loop_
_entity.id
_entity.type
_entity.pdbx_description
1 polymer ?
#
loop_
_entity_poly.entity_id
_entity_poly.type
_entity_poly.pdbx_seq_one_letter_code
_entity_poly.pdbx_strand_id
1 'polypeptide(L)'
;MLCFVLEQKGYETIEAEDYDTAISLLKEPFPDLVLLDWMLPGGTGINFIKHLKREEMTRNIPVVMLTARGEEEDKVKGLEVGADDYITKPFSPKELLARLKAVIRRASPTSTEEVIDVQGLRLDPVSHRVTAHEQALDMALPSLRCCTSL
;
A
#
# COMPACT_ATOMS: atom_id res chain seq x y z
N MET A 1 -0.42 -9.76 14.86
CA MET A 1 -1.05 -8.64 15.64
C MET A 1 -1.27 -7.38 14.80
N LEU A 2 -0.29 -6.96 14.00
CA LEU A 2 -0.45 -5.79 13.12
C LEU A 2 -1.60 -6.00 12.13
N CYS A 3 -1.67 -7.18 11.52
CA CYS A 3 -2.68 -7.46 10.52
C CYS A 3 -4.09 -7.52 11.08
N PHE A 4 -4.27 -8.08 12.28
CA PHE A 4 -5.55 -7.98 12.99
C PHE A 4 -6.05 -6.53 13.13
N VAL A 5 -5.15 -5.57 13.42
CA VAL A 5 -5.51 -4.15 13.51
C VAL A 5 -5.91 -3.58 12.15
N LEU A 6 -5.23 -3.98 11.07
CA LEU A 6 -5.51 -3.54 9.71
C LEU A 6 -6.83 -4.15 9.19
N GLU A 7 -7.06 -5.43 9.47
CA GLU A 7 -8.30 -6.15 9.15
C GLU A 7 -9.52 -5.54 9.83
N GLN A 8 -9.41 -5.18 11.12
CA GLN A 8 -10.46 -4.44 11.81
C GLN A 8 -10.78 -3.07 11.19
N LYS A 9 -9.92 -2.56 10.31
CA LYS A 9 -10.11 -1.32 9.58
C LYS A 9 -10.46 -1.52 8.11
N GLY A 10 -10.77 -2.77 7.72
CA GLY A 10 -11.23 -3.12 6.38
C GLY A 10 -10.09 -3.25 5.36
N TYR A 11 -8.83 -3.29 5.80
CA TYR A 11 -7.74 -3.71 4.93
C TYR A 11 -7.70 -5.22 4.91
N GLU A 12 -7.49 -5.78 3.74
CA GLU A 12 -7.11 -7.16 3.64
C GLU A 12 -5.58 -7.17 3.53
N THR A 13 -4.94 -8.06 4.27
CA THR A 13 -3.50 -8.00 4.51
C THR A 13 -2.79 -8.98 3.58
N ILE A 14 -1.47 -8.85 3.39
CA ILE A 14 -0.58 -9.98 3.04
C ILE A 14 0.61 -10.04 4.00
N GLU A 15 1.00 -11.23 4.47
CA GLU A 15 2.03 -11.49 5.47
C GLU A 15 3.09 -12.42 4.93
N ALA A 16 4.32 -12.06 5.23
CA ALA A 16 5.51 -12.83 4.93
C ALA A 16 6.44 -12.76 6.13
N GLU A 17 6.86 -13.93 6.61
CA GLU A 17 7.74 -14.02 7.79
C GLU A 17 9.22 -13.82 7.43
N ASP A 18 9.57 -13.98 6.15
CA ASP A 18 10.94 -13.89 5.64
C ASP A 18 11.00 -13.30 4.23
N TYR A 19 12.22 -12.99 3.81
CA TYR A 19 12.50 -12.37 2.51
C TYR A 19 12.00 -13.22 1.33
N ASP A 20 12.29 -14.52 1.33
CA ASP A 20 11.99 -15.41 0.20
C ASP A 20 10.48 -15.62 0.02
N THR A 21 9.76 -15.72 1.15
CA THR A 21 8.29 -15.76 1.19
C THR A 21 7.70 -14.46 0.69
N ALA A 22 8.24 -13.31 1.11
CA ALA A 22 7.76 -11.99 0.65
C ALA A 22 7.89 -11.85 -0.87
N ILE A 23 9.00 -12.29 -1.45
CA ILE A 23 9.22 -12.28 -2.90
C ILE A 23 8.25 -13.24 -3.61
N SER A 24 8.04 -14.43 -3.05
CA SER A 24 7.14 -15.45 -3.62
C SER A 24 5.66 -15.05 -3.59
N LEU A 25 5.29 -14.15 -2.68
CA LEU A 25 3.94 -13.58 -2.56
C LEU A 25 3.73 -12.34 -3.43
N LEU A 26 4.79 -11.76 -3.98
CA LEU A 26 4.74 -10.58 -4.84
C LEU A 26 4.35 -10.97 -6.29
N LYS A 27 3.09 -11.35 -6.47
CA LYS A 27 2.51 -11.78 -7.75
C LYS A 27 1.07 -11.27 -7.86
N GLU A 28 0.44 -11.50 -9.02
CA GLU A 28 -0.96 -11.09 -9.21
C GLU A 28 -1.95 -11.86 -8.31
N PRO A 29 -2.96 -11.19 -7.73
CA PRO A 29 -3.13 -9.72 -7.71
C PRO A 29 -2.07 -9.03 -6.84
N PHE A 30 -1.44 -7.99 -7.37
CA PHE A 30 -0.36 -7.28 -6.67
C PHE A 30 -0.89 -6.47 -5.47
N PRO A 31 -0.10 -6.31 -4.40
CA PRO A 31 -0.49 -5.51 -3.25
C PRO A 31 -0.53 -4.02 -3.56
N ASP A 32 -1.51 -3.30 -2.99
CA ASP A 32 -1.62 -1.84 -3.11
C ASP A 32 -0.59 -1.08 -2.28
N LEU A 33 -0.01 -1.73 -1.28
CA LEU A 33 1.02 -1.18 -0.39
C LEU A 33 1.79 -2.30 0.31
N VAL A 34 3.08 -2.10 0.55
CA VAL A 34 3.90 -3.00 1.36
C VAL A 34 4.29 -2.32 2.67
N LEU A 35 3.98 -2.99 3.80
CA LEU A 35 4.56 -2.68 5.10
C LEU A 35 5.78 -3.57 5.30
N LEU A 36 6.94 -2.97 5.52
CA LEU A 36 8.21 -3.70 5.47
C LEU A 36 9.06 -3.45 6.70
N ASP A 37 9.53 -4.50 7.35
CA ASP A 37 10.54 -4.36 8.40
C ASP A 37 11.93 -4.08 7.79
N TRP A 38 12.76 -3.35 8.52
CA TRP A 38 14.16 -3.16 8.14
C TRP A 38 14.91 -4.49 8.11
N MET A 39 14.74 -5.28 9.18
CA MET A 39 15.36 -6.58 9.34
C MET A 39 14.33 -7.66 9.04
N LEU A 40 14.64 -8.51 8.06
CA LEU A 40 13.84 -9.68 7.72
C LEU A 40 14.72 -10.92 7.84
N PRO A 41 14.22 -12.05 8.37
CA PRO A 41 14.89 -13.32 8.19
C PRO A 41 15.21 -13.57 6.70
N GLY A 42 16.43 -14.00 6.40
CA GLY A 42 16.88 -14.24 5.02
C GLY A 42 17.26 -12.99 4.21
N GLY A 43 17.11 -11.76 4.72
CA GLY A 43 17.45 -10.57 3.94
C GLY A 43 17.35 -9.24 4.67
N THR A 44 17.20 -8.16 3.90
CA THR A 44 16.95 -6.80 4.42
C THR A 44 15.80 -6.17 3.65
N GLY A 45 15.03 -5.31 4.31
CA GLY A 45 13.96 -4.55 3.64
C GLY A 45 14.49 -3.71 2.49
N ILE A 46 15.72 -3.22 2.59
CA ILE A 46 16.41 -2.49 1.51
C ILE A 46 16.59 -3.33 0.25
N ASN A 47 17.01 -4.60 0.38
CA ASN A 47 17.13 -5.49 -0.77
C ASN A 47 15.77 -5.80 -1.39
N PHE A 48 14.72 -5.90 -0.57
CA PHE A 48 13.36 -6.13 -1.04
C PHE A 48 12.83 -4.93 -1.83
N ILE A 49 13.04 -3.71 -1.37
CA ILE A 49 12.69 -2.49 -2.13
C ILE A 49 13.43 -2.46 -3.47
N LYS A 50 14.74 -2.77 -3.47
CA LYS A 50 15.50 -2.83 -4.73
C LYS A 50 14.94 -3.87 -5.69
N HIS A 51 14.44 -4.99 -5.20
CA HIS A 51 13.76 -5.99 -6.03
C HIS A 51 12.45 -5.44 -6.60
N LEU A 52 11.58 -4.88 -5.76
CA LEU A 52 10.34 -4.21 -6.19
C LEU A 52 10.58 -3.17 -7.29
N LYS A 53 11.54 -2.26 -7.08
CA LYS A 53 11.78 -1.15 -8.01
C LYS A 53 12.39 -1.57 -9.35
N ARG A 54 12.90 -2.81 -9.47
CA ARG A 54 13.43 -3.35 -10.74
C ARG A 54 12.35 -3.87 -11.67
N GLU A 55 11.26 -4.40 -11.13
CA GLU A 55 10.20 -5.04 -11.92
C GLU A 55 9.13 -4.03 -12.33
N GLU A 56 8.73 -4.04 -13.61
CA GLU A 56 7.81 -3.04 -14.16
C GLU A 56 6.44 -3.03 -13.47
N MET A 57 5.96 -4.20 -13.08
CA MET A 57 4.64 -4.38 -12.47
C MET A 57 4.61 -4.01 -10.98
N THR A 58 5.75 -3.98 -10.30
CA THR A 58 5.80 -3.80 -8.83
C THR A 58 6.55 -2.53 -8.41
N ARG A 59 7.28 -1.87 -9.33
CA ARG A 59 8.03 -0.63 -9.05
C ARG A 59 7.20 0.52 -8.49
N ASN A 60 5.91 0.56 -8.82
CA ASN A 60 4.99 1.61 -8.39
C ASN A 60 4.27 1.28 -7.08
N ILE A 61 4.45 0.06 -6.55
CA ILE A 61 3.86 -0.31 -5.27
C ILE A 61 4.54 0.53 -4.18
N PRO A 62 3.75 1.28 -3.38
CA PRO A 62 4.30 2.10 -2.32
C PRO A 62 4.79 1.24 -1.15
N VAL A 63 5.90 1.63 -0.54
CA VAL A 63 6.53 0.90 0.57
C VAL A 63 6.63 1.79 1.81
N VAL A 64 6.14 1.29 2.94
CA VAL A 64 6.24 1.94 4.24
C VAL A 64 7.14 1.11 5.15
N MET A 65 8.27 1.67 5.52
CA MET A 65 9.29 0.99 6.33
C MET A 65 8.98 1.09 7.82
N LEU A 66 9.07 -0.03 8.54
CA LEU A 66 9.04 -0.08 10.00
C LEU A 66 10.48 -0.20 10.51
N THR A 67 10.88 0.69 11.41
CA THR A 67 12.27 0.76 11.90
C THR A 67 12.30 0.86 13.42
N ALA A 68 13.22 0.18 14.10
CA ALA A 68 13.51 0.48 15.51
C ALA A 68 14.36 1.76 15.56
N ARG A 69 14.08 2.68 16.50
CA ARG A 69 14.94 3.87 16.70
C ARG A 69 16.42 3.46 16.74
N GLY A 70 17.25 4.03 15.87
CA GLY A 70 18.65 3.61 15.83
C GLY A 70 19.58 4.44 14.97
N GLU A 71 19.29 4.60 13.68
CA GLU A 71 20.30 5.15 12.77
C GLU A 71 19.65 6.13 11.79
N GLU A 72 19.97 7.42 11.93
CA GLU A 72 19.58 8.46 10.97
C GLU A 72 20.04 8.09 9.55
N GLU A 73 21.19 7.42 9.45
CA GLU A 73 21.70 6.84 8.21
C GLU A 73 20.77 5.81 7.58
N ASP A 74 20.10 4.97 8.37
CA ASP A 74 19.20 3.95 7.85
C ASP A 74 17.93 4.56 7.27
N LYS A 75 17.44 5.64 7.87
CA LYS A 75 16.29 6.39 7.33
C LYS A 75 16.64 7.06 6.01
N VAL A 76 17.82 7.67 5.91
CA VAL A 76 18.31 8.30 4.69
C VAL A 76 18.48 7.25 3.59
N LYS A 77 19.14 6.12 3.88
CA LYS A 77 19.29 5.00 2.93
C LYS A 77 17.93 4.44 2.47
N GLY A 78 16.95 4.32 3.37
CA GLY A 78 15.61 3.85 3.02
C GLY A 78 14.88 4.77 2.03
N LEU A 79 14.96 6.08 2.24
CA LEU A 79 14.40 7.07 1.33
C LEU A 79 15.13 7.11 -0.02
N GLU A 80 16.47 7.03 -0.01
CA GLU A 80 17.28 6.97 -1.23
C GLU A 80 16.99 5.73 -2.08
N VAL A 81 16.62 4.62 -1.46
CA VAL A 81 16.29 3.36 -2.13
C VAL A 81 14.83 3.34 -2.64
N GLY A 82 14.01 4.32 -2.26
CA GLY A 82 12.66 4.49 -2.80
C GLY A 82 11.54 4.00 -1.89
N ALA A 83 11.72 4.05 -0.56
CA ALA A 83 10.62 3.96 0.38
C ALA A 83 9.79 5.27 0.39
N ASP A 84 8.48 5.15 0.54
CA ASP A 84 7.52 6.27 0.47
C ASP A 84 7.22 6.91 1.82
N ASP A 85 7.37 6.15 2.91
CA ASP A 85 7.31 6.64 4.29
C ASP A 85 8.07 5.68 5.23
N TYR A 86 8.34 6.13 6.45
CA TYR A 86 8.89 5.30 7.52
C TYR A 86 8.20 5.56 8.86
N ILE A 87 8.11 4.52 9.68
CA ILE A 87 7.46 4.52 10.99
C ILE A 87 8.44 3.95 12.01
N THR A 88 8.77 4.76 13.02
CA THR A 88 9.64 4.33 14.12
C THR A 88 8.86 3.54 15.15
N LYS A 89 9.37 2.37 15.52
CA LYS A 89 8.90 1.56 16.65
C LYS A 89 9.40 2.15 17.98
N PRO A 90 8.58 2.16 19.04
CA PRO A 90 7.17 1.74 19.07
C PRO A 90 6.25 2.81 18.46
N PHE A 91 5.24 2.38 17.71
CA PHE A 91 4.21 3.24 17.12
C PHE A 91 2.81 2.87 17.63
N SER A 92 1.88 3.82 17.56
CA SER A 92 0.48 3.53 17.87
C SER A 92 -0.28 2.99 16.64
N PRO A 93 -1.32 2.14 16.83
CA PRO A 93 -2.22 1.75 15.74
C PRO A 93 -2.78 2.93 14.94
N LYS A 94 -3.11 4.04 15.63
CA LYS A 94 -3.63 5.25 15.00
C LYS A 94 -2.61 5.93 14.10
N GLU A 95 -1.35 5.98 14.53
CA GLU A 95 -0.25 6.53 13.73
C GLU A 95 -0.01 5.71 12.47
N LEU A 96 0.09 4.39 12.61
CA LEU A 96 0.24 3.47 11.48
C LEU A 96 -0.84 3.70 10.42
N LEU A 97 -2.11 3.70 10.85
CA LEU A 97 -3.24 3.89 9.95
C LEU A 97 -3.24 5.26 9.27
N ALA A 98 -2.87 6.33 9.99
CA ALA A 98 -2.79 7.67 9.42
C ALA A 98 -1.73 7.75 8.31
N ARG A 99 -0.56 7.13 8.53
CA ARG A 99 0.53 7.09 7.54
C ARG A 99 0.20 6.24 6.33
N LEU A 100 -0.38 5.06 6.54
CA LEU A 100 -0.86 4.20 5.46
C LEU A 100 -1.85 4.93 4.55
N LYS A 101 -2.85 5.60 5.13
CA LYS A 101 -3.81 6.40 4.35
C LYS A 101 -3.14 7.52 3.56
N ALA A 102 -2.18 8.22 4.16
CA ALA A 102 -1.46 9.29 3.48
C ALA A 102 -0.64 8.77 2.29
N VAL A 103 -0.03 7.59 2.41
CA VAL A 103 0.76 6.95 1.35
C VAL A 103 -0.14 6.46 0.22
N ILE A 104 -1.21 5.73 0.52
CA ILE A 104 -2.17 5.23 -0.49
C ILE A 104 -2.76 6.39 -1.30
N ARG A 105 -3.14 7.50 -0.64
CA ARG A 105 -3.65 8.69 -1.32
C ARG A 105 -2.64 9.32 -2.28
N ARG A 106 -1.33 9.23 -1.99
CA ARG A 106 -0.28 9.75 -2.88
C ARG A 106 0.01 8.82 -4.05
N ALA A 107 -0.07 7.50 -3.83
CA ALA A 107 0.16 6.50 -4.86
C ALA A 107 -0.97 6.45 -5.90
N SER A 108 -2.19 6.75 -5.48
CA SER A 108 -3.38 6.80 -6.35
C SER A 108 -4.02 8.20 -6.33
N PRO A 109 -3.42 9.23 -6.96
CA PRO A 109 -3.96 10.59 -6.94
C PRO A 109 -5.34 10.72 -7.59
N THR A 110 -5.74 9.76 -8.44
CA THR A 110 -7.08 9.69 -9.04
C THR A 110 -8.17 9.19 -8.07
N SER A 111 -7.81 8.73 -6.87
CA SER A 111 -8.77 8.46 -5.78
C SER A 111 -8.99 9.70 -4.89
N THR A 112 -8.92 10.89 -5.48
CA THR A 112 -9.56 12.06 -4.89
C THR A 112 -11.03 11.74 -4.62
N GLU A 113 -11.56 12.12 -3.46
CA GLU A 113 -13.01 12.14 -3.20
C GLU A 113 -13.75 13.11 -4.15
N GLU A 114 -13.03 13.76 -5.06
CA GLU A 114 -13.54 14.70 -6.05
C GLU A 114 -14.17 13.95 -7.22
N VAL A 115 -15.40 14.34 -7.54
CA VAL A 115 -16.14 13.86 -8.70
C VAL A 115 -15.39 14.29 -9.96
N ILE A 116 -14.98 13.32 -10.77
CA ILE A 116 -14.39 13.58 -12.08
C ILE A 116 -15.54 13.86 -13.05
N ASP A 117 -15.59 15.07 -13.62
CA ASP A 117 -16.59 15.48 -14.64
C ASP A 117 -15.89 15.78 -15.97
N VAL A 118 -16.12 14.93 -16.97
CA VAL A 118 -15.57 15.08 -18.32
C VAL A 118 -16.69 14.91 -19.33
N GLN A 119 -17.04 15.99 -20.03
CA GLN A 119 -18.03 15.97 -21.13
C GLN A 119 -19.38 15.34 -20.73
N GLY A 120 -19.82 15.51 -19.48
CA GLY A 120 -21.06 14.93 -18.96
C GLY A 120 -20.94 13.50 -18.46
N LEU A 121 -19.75 12.89 -18.52
CA LEU A 121 -19.41 11.67 -17.78
C LEU A 121 -18.90 12.06 -16.39
N ARG A 122 -19.64 11.66 -15.37
CA ARG A 122 -19.34 11.89 -13.96
C ARG A 122 -18.99 10.58 -13.28
N LEU A 123 -17.79 10.50 -12.71
CA LEU A 123 -17.35 9.39 -11.86
C LEU A 123 -17.23 9.90 -10.43
N ASP A 124 -18.06 9.34 -9.56
CA ASP A 124 -17.99 9.57 -8.11
C ASP A 124 -17.27 8.37 -7.47
N PRO A 125 -15.99 8.53 -7.09
CA PRO A 125 -15.21 7.45 -6.52
C PRO A 125 -15.64 7.09 -5.08
N VAL A 126 -16.42 7.95 -4.40
CA VAL A 126 -16.93 7.68 -3.04
C VAL A 126 -18.18 6.80 -3.10
N SER A 127 -19.12 7.12 -4.00
CA SER A 127 -20.34 6.33 -4.16
C SER A 127 -20.20 5.18 -5.17
N HIS A 128 -19.03 5.01 -5.78
CA HIS A 128 -18.78 4.10 -6.90
C HIS A 128 -19.80 4.28 -8.06
N ARG A 129 -20.37 5.47 -8.20
CA ARG A 129 -21.36 5.77 -9.25
C ARG A 129 -20.68 6.37 -10.45
N VAL A 130 -21.03 5.86 -11.61
CA VAL A 130 -20.77 6.52 -12.88
C VAL A 130 -22.10 7.01 -13.44
N THR A 131 -22.13 8.25 -13.88
CA THR A 131 -23.29 8.84 -14.55
C THR A 131 -22.84 9.44 -15.88
N ALA A 132 -23.62 9.26 -16.93
CA ALA A 132 -23.44 9.95 -18.20
C ALA A 132 -24.70 10.79 -18.47
N HIS A 133 -24.54 12.09 -18.68
CA HIS A 133 -25.65 13.01 -18.91
C HIS A 133 -26.78 12.85 -17.87
N GLU A 134 -26.41 12.76 -16.59
CA GLU A 134 -27.31 12.56 -15.43
C GLU A 134 -27.99 11.18 -15.33
N GLN A 135 -27.74 10.24 -16.25
CA GLN A 135 -28.19 8.85 -16.15
C GLN A 135 -27.12 7.97 -15.51
N ALA A 136 -27.51 7.19 -14.49
CA ALA A 136 -26.62 6.22 -13.85
C ALA A 136 -26.25 5.09 -14.83
N LEU A 137 -24.95 4.86 -14.98
CA LEU A 137 -24.39 3.73 -15.70
C LEU A 137 -24.17 2.59 -14.70
N ASP A 138 -24.78 1.45 -14.98
CA ASP A 138 -24.63 0.24 -14.17
C ASP A 138 -23.28 -0.40 -14.49
N MET A 139 -22.27 -0.12 -13.65
CA MET A 139 -20.96 -0.73 -13.77
C MET A 139 -20.90 -1.95 -12.85
N ALA A 140 -20.89 -3.15 -13.42
CA ALA A 140 -20.63 -4.36 -12.69
C ALA A 140 -19.22 -4.28 -12.07
N LEU A 141 -19.13 -4.11 -10.75
CA LEU A 141 -17.87 -4.07 -10.00
C LEU A 141 -17.12 -5.41 -10.17
N PRO A 142 -15.83 -5.40 -10.55
CA PRO A 142 -14.96 -6.53 -10.26
C PRO A 142 -14.76 -6.57 -8.74
N SER A 143 -15.11 -7.68 -8.13
CA SER A 143 -15.02 -7.90 -6.69
C SER A 143 -13.59 -7.67 -6.17
N LEU A 144 -13.39 -6.63 -5.35
CA LEU A 144 -12.20 -6.44 -4.51
C LEU A 144 -12.11 -7.58 -3.49
N ARG A 145 -10.98 -8.28 -3.48
CA ARG A 145 -10.60 -9.35 -2.56
C ARG A 145 -9.09 -9.30 -2.38
N CYS A 146 -8.62 -9.42 -1.17
CA CYS A 146 -7.25 -9.35 -0.73
C CYS A 146 -7.12 -10.33 0.46
N CYS A 147 -5.97 -10.97 0.58
CA CYS A 147 -5.85 -12.27 1.24
C CYS A 147 -4.61 -12.34 2.14
N THR A 148 -4.73 -12.44 3.48
CA THR A 148 -3.74 -13.23 4.27
C THR A 148 -4.14 -13.93 5.55
N SER A 149 -3.20 -14.74 6.06
CA SER A 149 -2.85 -14.92 7.47
C SER A 149 -1.37 -14.52 7.79
N LEU A 150 -1.03 -13.80 8.87
CA LEU A 150 -0.67 -14.24 10.26
C LEU A 150 -0.17 -13.12 11.24
#